data_AF-A0A0W8G532-F1
#
_entry.id   AF-A0A0W8G532-F1
#
_cell.length_a   1.000
_cell.length_b   1.000
_cell.length_c   1.000
_cell.angle_alpha   90.00
_cell.angle_beta   90.00
_cell.angle_gamma   90.00
#
_symmetry.space_group_name_H-M   'P 1'
#
loop_
_entity.id
_entity.type
_entity.pdbx_description
1 polymer ?
#
loop_
_entity_poly.entity_id
_entity_poly.type
_entity_poly.pdbx_seq_one_letter_code
_entity_poly.pdbx_strand_id
1 'polypeptide(L)'
;MESLGFTTVNACYPMSAEETPPPGDGPESATVHAGEAVYAATSADDFIRFSRREKAALFAALFQVIPEFRGRLRIFTPRSSLLSLMRHYGGGTANGHYPCRGGIDFFFMDAARGHIFPCGYRGGEDLGLFSEFDPAGMAGAPFCDRCDWECFRDPSELFGPVMDVFTRPLSLAKRFFSDPAYRRTWIEDMRYALACDGCSAVIPPHPARLARFARPNASV
;
A
#
# COMPACT_ATOMS: atom_id res chain seq x y z
N MET A 1 -0.45 -26.32 9.09
CA MET A 1 0.29 -25.10 9.48
C MET A 1 1.65 -25.20 8.81
N GLU A 2 2.11 -24.15 8.14
CA GLU A 2 3.43 -24.18 7.48
C GLU A 2 4.55 -24.37 8.53
N SER A 3 5.59 -25.15 8.22
CA SER A 3 6.74 -25.37 9.12
C SER A 3 7.74 -24.19 9.11
N LEU A 4 7.27 -22.99 8.76
CA LEU A 4 8.09 -21.81 8.50
C LEU A 4 8.45 -21.00 9.76
N GLY A 5 7.87 -21.33 10.92
CA GLY A 5 8.12 -20.61 12.18
C GLY A 5 7.42 -19.25 12.30
N PHE A 6 6.72 -18.79 11.25
CA PHE A 6 5.91 -17.58 11.26
C PHE A 6 4.48 -17.84 10.79
N THR A 7 3.56 -16.97 11.21
CA THR A 7 2.12 -17.06 10.86
C THR A 7 1.57 -15.79 10.24
N THR A 8 2.40 -14.74 10.15
CA THR A 8 2.06 -13.44 9.58
C THR A 8 3.18 -13.00 8.67
N VAL A 9 2.84 -12.41 7.52
CA VAL A 9 3.80 -11.89 6.54
C VAL A 9 3.18 -10.72 5.78
N ASN A 10 4.02 -9.81 5.29
CA ASN A 10 3.66 -8.75 4.36
C ASN A 10 4.69 -8.69 3.22
N ALA A 11 4.32 -8.09 2.10
CA ALA A 11 5.21 -7.79 1.00
C ALA A 11 5.62 -6.31 1.09
N CYS A 12 6.90 -6.06 1.41
CA CYS A 12 7.49 -4.75 1.20
C CYS A 12 7.77 -4.59 -0.30
N TYR A 13 7.05 -3.68 -0.96
CA TYR A 13 7.27 -3.44 -2.38
C TYR A 13 8.61 -2.76 -2.62
N PRO A 14 9.35 -3.16 -3.68
CA PRO A 14 10.63 -2.56 -3.99
C PRO A 14 10.45 -1.11 -4.41
N MET A 15 11.33 -0.27 -3.90
CA MET A 15 11.30 1.18 -4.10
C MET A 15 12.72 1.64 -4.43
N SER A 16 12.89 2.26 -5.60
CA SER A 16 14.13 2.92 -5.99
C SER A 16 13.89 4.43 -5.99
N ALA A 17 14.84 5.18 -5.42
CA ALA A 17 14.93 6.61 -5.68
C ALA A 17 15.47 6.77 -7.10
N GLU A 18 14.68 7.35 -8.01
CA GLU A 18 15.20 7.66 -9.34
C GLU A 18 15.86 9.03 -9.31
N GLU A 19 17.17 9.09 -9.60
CA GLU A 19 17.88 10.37 -9.77
C GLU A 19 17.45 11.11 -11.05
N THR A 20 16.96 10.38 -12.05
CA THR A 20 16.43 10.93 -13.30
C THR A 20 15.43 9.94 -13.90
N PRO A 21 14.20 10.37 -14.26
CA PRO A 21 13.23 9.49 -14.90
C PRO A 21 13.77 9.01 -16.27
N PRO A 22 13.49 7.76 -16.69
CA PRO A 22 13.91 7.26 -17.99
C PRO A 22 13.35 8.14 -19.12
N PRO A 23 14.13 8.41 -20.19
CA PRO A 23 13.62 9.14 -21.35
C PRO A 23 12.46 8.36 -21.99
N GLY A 24 11.26 8.93 -21.95
CA GLY A 24 10.03 8.32 -22.48
C GLY A 24 8.93 8.11 -21.43
N ASP A 25 9.25 8.21 -20.15
CA ASP A 25 8.26 8.26 -19.08
C ASP A 25 7.84 9.72 -18.83
N GLY A 26 6.54 10.00 -18.93
CA GLY A 26 5.99 11.35 -18.79
C GLY A 26 6.28 11.99 -17.41
N PRO A 27 6.11 13.32 -17.28
CA PRO A 27 6.61 14.12 -16.16
C PRO A 27 5.94 13.90 -14.79
N GLU A 28 5.09 12.88 -14.63
CA GLU A 28 4.24 12.68 -13.44
C GLU A 28 4.35 11.27 -12.82
N SER A 29 5.45 10.56 -13.08
CA SER A 29 5.68 9.25 -12.47
C SER A 29 6.41 9.41 -11.14
N ALA A 30 5.71 9.18 -10.02
CA ALA A 30 6.17 8.82 -8.67
C ALA A 30 7.69 8.76 -8.32
N THR A 31 8.47 9.78 -8.66
CA THR A 31 9.90 9.85 -8.35
C THR A 31 10.10 10.65 -7.07
N VAL A 32 10.71 10.01 -6.07
CA VAL A 32 11.26 10.71 -4.91
C VAL A 32 12.76 10.84 -5.14
N HIS A 33 13.26 12.07 -5.15
CA HIS A 33 14.69 12.33 -5.28
C HIS A 33 15.40 11.84 -4.02
N ALA A 34 16.58 11.22 -4.18
CA ALA A 34 17.34 10.63 -3.07
C ALA A 34 17.66 11.63 -1.94
N GLY A 35 17.69 12.94 -2.23
CA GLY A 35 17.89 14.01 -1.24
C GLY A 35 16.62 14.48 -0.52
N GLU A 36 15.44 14.01 -0.91
CA GLU A 36 14.15 14.42 -0.32
C GLU A 36 13.60 13.40 0.70
N ALA A 37 14.21 12.22 0.81
CA ALA A 37 13.80 11.22 1.78
C ALA A 37 14.52 11.42 3.12
N VAL A 38 13.76 11.51 4.21
CA VAL A 38 14.32 11.43 5.58
C VAL A 38 14.46 9.98 6.03
N TYR A 39 13.79 9.07 5.32
CA TYR A 39 13.82 7.64 5.61
C TYR A 39 15.00 6.97 4.91
N ALA A 40 15.92 6.43 5.72
CA ALA A 40 17.17 5.82 5.28
C ALA A 40 17.00 4.43 4.62
N ALA A 41 15.78 3.92 4.43
CA ALA A 41 15.56 2.71 3.63
C ALA A 41 15.52 3.00 2.11
N THR A 42 15.93 4.20 1.71
CA THR A 42 16.20 4.53 0.31
C THR A 42 17.65 4.18 0.00
N SER A 43 17.88 3.41 -1.07
CA SER A 43 19.21 3.06 -1.55
C SER A 43 19.58 3.98 -2.71
N ALA A 44 20.78 4.57 -2.65
CA ALA A 44 21.40 5.23 -3.80
C ALA A 44 22.00 4.20 -4.79
N ASP A 45 22.24 2.97 -4.34
CA ASP A 45 22.80 1.92 -5.19
C ASP A 45 21.76 1.37 -6.17
N ASP A 46 22.18 1.19 -7.42
CA ASP A 46 21.39 0.66 -8.55
C ASP A 46 21.04 -0.84 -8.41
N PHE A 47 21.28 -1.44 -7.25
CA PHE A 47 21.11 -2.88 -7.03
C PHE A 47 19.63 -3.32 -7.03
N ILE A 48 18.68 -2.38 -6.83
CA ILE A 48 17.23 -2.64 -6.76
C ILE A 48 16.43 -1.59 -7.55
N ARG A 49 16.65 -1.50 -8.87
CA ARG A 49 15.79 -0.72 -9.78
C ARG A 49 14.85 -1.63 -10.56
N PHE A 50 13.58 -1.24 -10.60
CA PHE A 50 12.55 -1.92 -11.38
C PHE A 50 11.90 -0.91 -12.31
N SER A 51 11.92 -1.20 -13.61
CA SER A 51 11.12 -0.48 -14.60
C SER A 51 9.63 -0.60 -14.29
N ARG A 52 8.81 0.30 -14.87
CA ARG A 52 7.34 0.23 -14.77
C ARG A 52 6.81 -1.15 -15.16
N ARG A 53 7.36 -1.76 -16.21
CA ARG A 53 6.95 -3.09 -16.69
C ARG A 53 7.27 -4.19 -15.69
N GLU A 54 8.46 -4.14 -15.07
CA GLU A 54 8.86 -5.12 -14.05
C GLU A 54 8.03 -4.95 -12.78
N LYS A 55 7.74 -3.71 -12.35
CA LYS A 55 6.80 -3.44 -11.26
C LYS A 55 5.42 -4.03 -11.55
N ALA A 56 4.87 -3.79 -12.74
CA ALA A 56 3.57 -4.35 -13.13
C ALA A 56 3.58 -5.90 -13.07
N ALA A 57 4.64 -6.54 -13.57
CA ALA A 57 4.80 -8.00 -13.54
C ALA A 57 4.93 -8.53 -12.11
N LEU A 58 5.73 -7.87 -11.26
CA LEU A 58 5.91 -8.22 -9.85
C LEU A 58 4.58 -8.15 -9.09
N PHE A 59 3.83 -7.06 -9.22
CA PHE A 59 2.54 -6.90 -8.55
C PHE A 59 1.51 -7.91 -9.07
N ALA A 60 1.55 -8.25 -10.36
CA ALA A 60 0.72 -9.31 -10.93
C ALA A 60 1.03 -10.68 -10.32
N ALA A 61 2.32 -11.02 -10.17
CA ALA A 61 2.74 -12.26 -9.53
C ALA A 61 2.25 -12.32 -8.06
N LEU A 62 2.49 -11.26 -7.28
CA LEU A 62 2.01 -11.18 -5.89
C LEU A 62 0.47 -11.32 -5.81
N PHE A 63 -0.25 -10.64 -6.70
CA PHE A 63 -1.72 -10.69 -6.73
C PHE A 63 -2.25 -12.12 -6.96
N GLN A 64 -1.55 -12.91 -7.77
CA GLN A 64 -1.91 -14.28 -8.12
C GLN A 64 -1.56 -15.28 -7.01
N VAL A 65 -0.40 -15.12 -6.39
CA VAL A 65 0.18 -16.05 -5.41
C VAL A 65 -0.46 -15.92 -4.02
N ILE A 66 -0.73 -14.69 -3.56
CA ILE A 66 -1.25 -14.44 -2.19
C ILE A 66 -2.46 -15.34 -1.82
N PRO A 67 -3.49 -15.51 -2.67
CA PRO A 67 -4.62 -16.39 -2.38
C PRO A 67 -4.27 -17.86 -2.07
N GLU A 68 -3.15 -18.38 -2.57
CA GLU A 68 -2.71 -19.75 -2.32
C GLU A 68 -2.27 -19.96 -0.86
N PHE A 69 -1.90 -18.86 -0.19
CA PHE A 69 -1.38 -18.88 1.17
C PHE A 69 -2.34 -18.27 2.20
N ARG A 70 -3.34 -17.48 1.78
CA ARG A 70 -4.34 -16.88 2.70
C ARG A 70 -5.13 -17.89 3.52
N GLY A 71 -5.24 -19.13 3.04
CA GLY A 71 -5.83 -20.24 3.80
C GLY A 71 -5.03 -20.66 5.05
N ARG A 72 -3.74 -20.27 5.13
CA ARG A 72 -2.74 -20.86 6.04
C ARG A 72 -1.88 -19.82 6.77
N LEU A 73 -1.67 -18.67 6.16
CA LEU A 73 -0.90 -17.54 6.70
C LEU A 73 -1.80 -16.31 6.81
N ARG A 74 -1.44 -15.36 7.69
CA ARG A 74 -1.98 -13.99 7.71
C ARG A 74 -1.12 -13.11 6.81
N ILE A 75 -1.62 -12.77 5.63
CA ILE A 75 -0.89 -11.93 4.67
C ILE A 75 -1.48 -10.52 4.68
N PHE A 76 -0.74 -9.56 5.22
CA PHE A 76 -1.25 -8.19 5.41
C PHE A 76 -1.46 -7.43 4.10
N THR A 77 -0.70 -7.80 3.07
CA THR A 77 -0.79 -7.23 1.73
C THR A 77 -2.17 -7.48 1.09
N PRO A 78 -3.00 -6.44 0.90
CA PRO A 78 -4.29 -6.53 0.26
C PRO A 78 -4.13 -6.62 -1.25
N ARG A 79 -4.95 -7.47 -1.85
CA ARG A 79 -4.92 -7.69 -3.30
C ARG A 79 -5.53 -6.51 -4.06
N SER A 80 -6.38 -5.72 -3.42
CA SER A 80 -6.95 -4.49 -3.95
C SER A 80 -5.86 -3.44 -4.21
N SER A 81 -4.89 -3.29 -3.31
CA SER A 81 -3.70 -2.47 -3.55
C SER A 81 -2.88 -2.96 -4.73
N LEU A 82 -2.58 -4.26 -4.76
CA LEU A 82 -1.83 -4.85 -5.87
C LEU A 82 -2.56 -4.67 -7.20
N LEU A 83 -3.88 -4.82 -7.24
CA LEU A 83 -4.69 -4.58 -8.42
C LEU A 83 -4.60 -3.12 -8.89
N SER A 84 -4.67 -2.17 -7.96
CA SER A 84 -4.48 -0.74 -8.25
C SER A 84 -3.08 -0.46 -8.79
N LEU A 85 -2.03 -1.03 -8.18
CA LEU A 85 -0.63 -0.88 -8.61
C LEU A 85 -0.37 -1.52 -9.98
N MET A 86 -0.86 -2.74 -10.23
CA MET A 86 -0.78 -3.41 -11.52
C MET A 86 -1.36 -2.55 -12.64
N ARG A 87 -2.50 -1.90 -12.39
CA ARG A 87 -3.17 -1.02 -13.37
C ARG A 87 -2.40 0.28 -13.56
N HIS A 88 -1.94 0.89 -12.47
CA HIS A 88 -1.12 2.10 -12.49
C HIS A 88 0.14 1.93 -13.33
N TYR A 89 0.86 0.82 -13.14
CA TYR A 89 2.08 0.52 -13.90
C TYR A 89 1.84 -0.15 -15.26
N GLY A 90 0.68 -0.79 -15.45
CA GLY A 90 0.29 -1.46 -16.69
C GLY A 90 -0.40 -0.58 -17.73
N GLY A 91 -0.52 0.74 -17.49
CA GLY A 91 -1.10 1.71 -18.43
C GLY A 91 -2.63 1.80 -18.43
N GLY A 92 -3.31 1.21 -17.42
CA GLY A 92 -4.76 1.27 -17.29
C GLY A 92 -5.19 2.23 -16.19
N THR A 93 -5.88 3.33 -16.54
CA THR A 93 -6.27 4.37 -15.57
C THR A 93 -7.76 4.42 -15.23
N ALA A 94 -8.56 3.44 -15.66
CA ALA A 94 -10.02 3.60 -15.69
C ALA A 94 -10.68 4.02 -14.36
N ASN A 95 -10.12 3.67 -13.19
CA ASN A 95 -10.73 3.98 -11.88
C ASN A 95 -9.78 4.53 -10.79
N GLY A 96 -8.57 4.96 -11.17
CA GLY A 96 -7.58 5.52 -10.23
C GLY A 96 -7.20 4.60 -9.06
N HIS A 97 -6.38 5.11 -8.16
CA HIS A 97 -6.03 4.48 -6.89
C HIS A 97 -6.27 5.49 -5.77
N TYR A 98 -6.41 5.04 -4.52
CA TYR A 98 -6.52 5.96 -3.40
C TYR A 98 -5.15 6.60 -3.11
N PRO A 99 -5.06 7.93 -3.04
CA PRO A 99 -3.81 8.62 -2.72
C PRO A 99 -3.38 8.34 -1.28
N CYS A 100 -2.07 8.36 -1.06
CA CYS A 100 -1.41 8.26 0.23
C CYS A 100 -1.91 9.35 1.19
N ARG A 101 -2.13 8.94 2.44
CA ARG A 101 -2.65 9.79 3.52
C ARG A 101 -1.56 10.29 4.49
N GLY A 102 -0.30 10.25 4.05
CA GLY A 102 0.84 10.75 4.82
C GLY A 102 0.80 12.26 4.96
N GLY A 103 0.96 12.75 6.18
CA GLY A 103 0.74 14.15 6.55
C GLY A 103 -0.70 14.47 6.90
N ILE A 104 -1.59 13.47 6.94
CA ILE A 104 -3.00 13.61 7.30
C ILE A 104 -3.30 12.67 8.47
N ASP A 105 -3.19 11.35 8.25
CA ASP A 105 -3.49 10.34 9.28
C ASP A 105 -2.25 9.80 9.97
N PHE A 106 -1.12 9.82 9.28
CA PHE A 106 0.15 9.30 9.77
C PHE A 106 1.29 10.23 9.38
N PHE A 107 2.32 10.22 10.22
CA PHE A 107 3.47 11.10 10.14
C PHE A 107 4.73 10.29 10.39
N PHE A 108 5.84 10.76 9.83
CA PHE A 108 7.16 10.22 10.09
C PHE A 108 7.89 11.09 11.10
N MET A 109 8.49 10.47 12.12
CA MET A 109 9.33 11.16 13.10
C MET A 109 10.79 10.76 12.87
N ASP A 110 11.64 11.75 12.62
CA ASP A 110 13.08 11.56 12.64
C ASP A 110 13.54 11.39 14.08
N ALA A 111 14.03 10.20 14.43
CA ALA A 111 14.48 9.89 15.78
C ALA A 111 15.73 10.67 16.20
N ALA A 112 16.56 11.13 15.26
CA ALA A 112 17.79 11.86 15.57
C ALA A 112 17.51 13.31 15.99
N ARG A 113 16.58 13.98 15.29
CA ARG A 113 16.24 15.38 15.54
C ARG A 113 14.95 15.57 16.34
N GLY A 114 14.08 14.56 16.40
CA GLY A 114 12.73 14.68 16.97
C GLY A 114 11.77 15.48 16.08
N HIS A 115 12.10 15.67 14.80
CA HIS A 115 11.31 16.42 13.85
C HIS A 115 10.25 15.54 13.17
N ILE A 116 9.11 16.14 12.82
CA ILE A 116 7.98 15.48 12.17
C ILE A 116 7.91 15.86 10.69
N PHE A 117 7.57 14.87 9.86
CA PHE A 117 7.39 15.01 8.42
C PHE A 117 6.09 14.32 8.01
N PRO A 118 5.44 14.72 6.89
CA PRO A 118 4.26 14.04 6.39
C PRO A 118 4.49 12.54 6.16
N CYS A 119 5.65 12.17 5.63
CA CYS A 119 6.11 10.80 5.54
C CYS A 119 7.63 10.78 5.30
N GLY A 120 8.23 9.60 5.32
CA GLY A 120 9.66 9.40 5.10
C GLY A 120 10.20 9.87 3.73
N TYR A 121 9.32 10.20 2.79
CA TYR A 121 9.63 10.63 1.42
C TYR A 121 9.31 12.10 1.16
N ARG A 122 8.75 12.81 2.14
CA ARG A 122 8.43 14.23 2.07
C ARG A 122 9.33 15.00 3.04
N GLY A 123 10.63 14.77 2.94
CA GLY A 123 11.64 15.33 3.85
C GLY A 123 11.94 16.80 3.65
N GLY A 124 11.59 17.36 2.48
CA GLY A 124 11.56 18.80 2.28
C GLY A 124 10.44 19.52 3.03
N GLU A 125 9.53 18.77 3.67
CA GLU A 125 8.34 19.31 4.36
C GLU A 125 8.46 19.08 5.87
N ASP A 126 9.46 19.72 6.48
CA ASP A 126 9.68 19.68 7.93
C ASP A 126 8.53 20.40 8.66
N LEU A 127 7.80 19.66 9.49
CA LEU A 127 6.67 20.16 10.29
C LEU A 127 7.10 20.61 11.69
N GLY A 128 8.41 20.64 11.97
CA GLY A 128 8.98 21.06 13.24
C GLY A 128 9.11 19.93 14.25
N LEU A 129 9.42 20.31 15.49
CA LEU A 129 9.60 19.37 16.61
C LEU A 129 8.28 18.70 16.98
N PHE A 130 8.33 17.40 17.29
CA PHE A 130 7.15 16.64 17.74
C PHE A 130 6.44 17.28 18.93
N SER A 131 7.19 17.89 19.85
CA SER A 131 6.63 18.56 21.03
C SER A 131 5.77 19.79 20.71
N GLU A 132 5.96 20.39 19.54
CA GLU A 132 5.24 21.58 19.09
C GLU A 132 4.23 21.26 17.97
N PHE A 133 4.21 20.00 17.51
CA PHE A 133 3.38 19.57 16.41
C PHE A 133 1.92 19.43 16.83
N ASP A 134 1.04 20.16 16.15
CA ASP A 134 -0.41 20.03 16.29
C ASP A 134 -1.02 19.27 15.10
N PRO A 135 -1.40 17.99 15.27
CA PRO A 135 -2.04 17.22 14.21
C PRO A 135 -3.42 17.77 13.83
N ALA A 136 -4.12 18.51 14.70
CA ALA A 136 -5.45 19.04 14.39
C ALA A 136 -5.40 20.13 13.30
N GLY A 137 -4.25 20.80 13.15
CA GLY A 137 -4.01 21.78 12.08
C GLY A 137 -3.78 21.16 10.70
N MET A 138 -3.56 19.84 10.62
CA MET A 138 -3.24 19.14 9.39
C MET A 138 -4.53 18.67 8.68
N ALA A 139 -5.28 19.63 8.12
CA ALA A 139 -6.47 19.36 7.33
C ALA A 139 -6.15 19.40 5.82
N GLY A 140 -6.41 18.31 5.10
CA GLY A 140 -6.19 18.28 3.65
C GLY A 140 -6.82 17.07 2.97
N ALA A 141 -7.17 17.25 1.70
CA ALA A 141 -7.50 16.11 0.84
C ALA A 141 -6.20 15.36 0.49
N PRO A 142 -6.18 14.02 0.59
CA PRO A 142 -5.01 13.25 0.17
C PRO A 142 -4.80 13.42 -1.33
N PHE A 143 -3.55 13.68 -1.73
CA PHE A 143 -3.18 13.92 -3.13
C PHE A 143 -1.93 13.14 -3.56
N CYS A 144 -1.18 12.58 -2.61
CA CYS A 144 0.16 12.06 -2.89
C CYS A 144 0.11 10.63 -3.41
N ASP A 145 0.81 10.38 -4.51
CA ASP A 145 0.93 9.10 -5.19
C ASP A 145 2.39 8.78 -5.56
N ARG A 146 3.33 9.47 -4.90
CA ARG A 146 4.78 9.41 -5.14
C ARG A 146 5.46 8.11 -4.71
N CYS A 147 4.76 7.20 -4.04
CA CYS A 147 5.39 6.00 -3.53
C CYS A 147 4.47 4.78 -3.58
N ASP A 148 5.07 3.60 -3.73
CA ASP A 148 4.32 2.34 -3.72
C ASP A 148 4.23 1.74 -2.32
N TRP A 149 5.01 2.22 -1.34
CA TRP A 149 5.16 1.64 -0.01
C TRP A 149 3.86 1.09 0.56
N GLU A 150 3.89 -0.22 0.80
CA GLU A 150 2.78 -0.99 1.36
C GLU A 150 2.24 -0.30 2.61
N CYS A 151 3.11 0.08 3.55
CA CYS A 151 2.70 0.64 4.85
C CYS A 151 1.83 1.90 4.76
N PHE A 152 1.86 2.61 3.63
CA PHE A 152 1.08 3.84 3.43
C PHE A 152 -0.03 3.67 2.40
N ARG A 153 0.28 2.94 1.33
CA ARG A 153 -0.64 2.74 0.22
C ARG A 153 -1.73 1.72 0.54
N ASP A 154 -1.39 0.67 1.27
CA ASP A 154 -2.32 -0.41 1.56
C ASP A 154 -3.41 0.01 2.55
N PRO A 155 -3.11 0.77 3.62
CA PRO A 155 -4.15 1.39 4.43
C PRO A 155 -5.03 2.34 3.62
N SER A 156 -4.45 3.14 2.71
CA SER A 156 -5.20 4.09 1.89
C SER A 156 -6.19 3.37 0.96
N GLU A 157 -5.80 2.26 0.36
CA GLU A 157 -6.67 1.43 -0.49
C GLU A 157 -7.72 0.64 0.30
N LEU A 158 -7.39 0.13 1.49
CA LEU A 158 -8.35 -0.59 2.33
C LEU A 158 -9.40 0.34 2.94
N PHE A 159 -8.97 1.47 3.51
CA PHE A 159 -9.86 2.40 4.21
C PHE A 159 -10.49 3.45 3.30
N GLY A 160 -9.91 3.73 2.13
CA GLY A 160 -10.46 4.69 1.17
C GLY A 160 -11.95 4.48 0.87
N PRO A 161 -12.40 3.26 0.50
CA PRO A 161 -13.82 2.99 0.28
C PRO A 161 -14.68 3.19 1.53
N VAL A 162 -14.16 2.88 2.73
CA VAL A 162 -14.89 3.10 3.99
C VAL A 162 -15.10 4.60 4.23
N MET A 163 -14.08 5.41 3.99
CA MET A 163 -14.17 6.86 4.10
C MET A 163 -15.13 7.46 3.07
N ASP A 164 -15.03 7.00 1.81
CA ASP A 164 -15.87 7.50 0.72
C ASP A 164 -17.36 7.21 0.93
N VAL A 165 -17.75 6.25 1.77
CA VAL A 165 -19.16 6.09 2.19
C VAL A 165 -19.70 7.39 2.81
N PHE A 166 -18.88 8.07 3.61
CA PHE A 166 -19.30 9.27 4.35
C PHE A 166 -18.99 10.57 3.61
N THR A 167 -17.92 10.60 2.80
CA THR A 167 -17.47 11.83 2.14
C THR A 167 -17.89 11.92 0.67
N ARG A 168 -17.98 10.79 -0.05
CA ARG A 168 -18.17 10.75 -1.52
C ARG A 168 -19.00 9.54 -1.99
N PRO A 169 -20.20 9.28 -1.42
CA PRO A 169 -20.93 8.02 -1.62
C PRO A 169 -21.29 7.74 -3.09
N LEU A 170 -21.61 8.77 -3.88
CA LEU A 170 -21.92 8.63 -5.31
C LEU A 170 -20.68 8.23 -6.13
N SER A 171 -19.50 8.74 -5.77
CA SER A 171 -18.24 8.39 -6.43
C SER A 171 -17.86 6.94 -6.15
N LEU A 172 -18.01 6.51 -4.89
CA LEU A 172 -17.81 5.12 -4.49
C LEU A 172 -18.75 4.16 -5.22
N ALA A 173 -20.05 4.49 -5.25
CA ALA A 173 -21.03 3.69 -5.96
C ALA A 173 -20.65 3.55 -7.45
N LYS A 174 -20.32 4.66 -8.12
CA LYS A 174 -19.85 4.64 -9.51
C LYS A 174 -18.63 3.73 -9.70
N ARG A 175 -17.62 3.82 -8.84
CA ARG A 175 -16.43 2.94 -8.89
C ARG A 175 -16.82 1.47 -8.73
N PHE A 176 -17.66 1.15 -7.75
CA PHE A 176 -18.05 -0.23 -7.47
C PHE A 176 -18.94 -0.84 -8.55
N PHE A 177 -19.72 -0.02 -9.27
CA PHE A 177 -20.50 -0.48 -10.43
C PHE A 177 -19.65 -0.63 -11.68
N SER A 178 -18.74 0.31 -11.95
CA SER A 178 -17.88 0.29 -13.15
C SER A 178 -16.68 -0.65 -13.02
N ASP A 179 -16.29 -1.04 -11.81
CA ASP A 179 -15.15 -1.90 -11.53
C ASP A 179 -15.53 -3.13 -10.69
N PRO A 180 -16.20 -4.12 -11.28
CA PRO A 180 -16.60 -5.32 -10.56
C PRO A 180 -15.39 -6.12 -10.05
N ALA A 181 -14.25 -6.05 -10.76
CA ALA A 181 -13.01 -6.71 -10.34
C ALA A 181 -12.47 -6.08 -9.05
N TYR A 182 -12.31 -4.76 -9.01
CA TYR A 182 -11.88 -4.05 -7.80
C TYR A 182 -12.83 -4.28 -6.64
N ARG A 183 -14.14 -4.10 -6.86
CA ARG A 183 -15.16 -4.31 -5.82
C ARG A 183 -15.05 -5.70 -5.20
N ARG A 184 -14.95 -6.73 -6.03
CA ARG A 184 -14.84 -8.12 -5.56
C ARG A 184 -13.56 -8.31 -4.74
N THR A 185 -12.42 -7.88 -5.26
CA THR A 185 -11.13 -8.02 -4.58
C THR A 185 -11.12 -7.27 -3.25
N TRP A 186 -11.63 -6.04 -3.19
CA TRP A 186 -11.70 -5.27 -1.96
C TRP A 186 -12.60 -5.93 -0.90
N ILE A 187 -13.78 -6.44 -1.29
CA ILE A 187 -14.66 -7.19 -0.36
C ILE A 187 -13.96 -8.44 0.17
N GLU A 188 -13.24 -9.17 -0.69
CA GLU A 188 -12.45 -10.34 -0.29
C GLU A 188 -11.35 -9.95 0.72
N ASP A 189 -10.62 -8.84 0.49
CA ASP A 189 -9.61 -8.33 1.42
C ASP A 189 -10.21 -7.91 2.77
N MET A 190 -11.33 -7.19 2.78
CA MET A 190 -11.98 -6.79 4.04
C MET A 190 -12.45 -7.98 4.86
N ARG A 191 -13.06 -8.98 4.22
CA ARG A 191 -13.44 -10.23 4.89
C ARG A 191 -12.24 -10.95 5.46
N TYR A 192 -11.14 -10.95 4.72
CA TYR A 192 -9.89 -11.58 5.15
C TYR A 192 -9.24 -10.84 6.33
N ALA A 193 -9.15 -9.51 6.27
CA ALA A 193 -8.65 -8.69 7.38
C ALA A 193 -9.45 -8.93 8.66
N LEU A 194 -10.77 -9.01 8.58
CA LEU A 194 -11.64 -9.35 9.71
C LEU A 194 -11.40 -10.77 10.23
N ALA A 195 -11.18 -11.75 9.34
CA ALA A 195 -10.84 -13.12 9.73
C ALA A 195 -9.48 -13.23 10.43
N CYS A 196 -8.59 -12.26 10.20
CA CYS A 196 -7.27 -12.11 10.78
C CYS A 196 -7.23 -11.17 12.01
N ASP A 197 -8.38 -10.73 12.53
CA ASP A 197 -8.49 -9.78 13.65
C ASP A 197 -7.71 -8.48 13.39
N GLY A 198 -7.85 -7.93 12.18
CA GLY A 198 -7.11 -6.75 11.73
C GLY A 198 -5.61 -7.00 11.55
N CYS A 199 -5.19 -8.26 11.41
CA CYS A 199 -3.79 -8.68 11.35
C CYS A 199 -2.98 -8.30 12.60
N SER A 200 -3.63 -8.24 13.75
CA SER A 200 -2.98 -7.95 15.03
C SER A 200 -1.83 -8.93 15.34
N ALA A 201 -0.66 -8.37 15.62
CA ALA A 201 0.54 -9.16 15.98
C ALA A 201 0.44 -9.79 17.39
N VAL A 202 -0.47 -9.30 18.23
CA VAL A 202 -0.65 -9.79 19.61
C VAL A 202 -1.73 -10.85 19.75
N ILE A 203 -2.58 -11.03 18.73
CA ILE A 203 -3.61 -12.07 18.69
C ILE A 203 -3.08 -13.24 17.85
N PRO A 204 -3.14 -14.50 18.33
CA PRO A 204 -2.75 -15.65 17.54
C PRO A 204 -3.74 -15.87 16.38
N PRO A 205 -3.30 -16.43 15.24
CA PRO A 205 -4.19 -16.71 14.11
C PRO A 205 -5.27 -17.70 14.49
N HIS A 206 -6.44 -17.58 13.85
CA HIS A 206 -7.54 -18.54 13.95
C HIS A 206 -7.59 -19.45 12.71
N PRO A 207 -7.01 -20.67 12.74
CA PRO A 207 -6.87 -21.50 11.54
C PRO A 207 -8.21 -21.82 10.86
N ALA A 208 -9.26 -22.01 11.65
CA ALA A 208 -10.61 -22.29 11.13
C ALA A 208 -11.21 -21.09 10.35
N ARG A 209 -10.89 -19.85 10.73
CA ARG A 209 -11.34 -18.65 10.00
C ARG A 209 -10.52 -18.49 8.71
N LEU A 210 -9.21 -18.71 8.78
CA LEU A 210 -8.30 -18.63 7.63
C LEU A 210 -8.62 -19.69 6.57
N ALA A 211 -8.97 -20.92 6.97
CA ALA A 211 -9.28 -22.02 6.04
C ALA A 211 -10.37 -21.67 5.00
N ARG A 212 -11.26 -20.71 5.30
CA ARG A 212 -12.29 -20.20 4.36
C ARG A 212 -11.70 -19.49 3.13
N PHE A 213 -10.45 -19.07 3.22
CA PHE A 213 -9.70 -18.38 2.17
C PHE A 213 -8.70 -19.30 1.48
N ALA A 214 -8.70 -20.60 1.80
CA ALA A 214 -7.95 -21.56 1.01
C ALA A 214 -8.55 -21.64 -0.40
N ARG A 215 -7.71 -21.49 -1.43
CA ARG A 215 -8.12 -21.92 -2.76
C ARG A 215 -8.31 -23.44 -2.74
N PRO A 216 -9.32 -23.98 -3.45
CA PRO A 216 -9.30 -25.40 -3.79
C PRO A 216 -7.96 -25.67 -4.47
N ASN A 217 -7.18 -26.62 -3.95
CA ASN A 217 -5.91 -26.96 -4.57
C ASN A 217 -6.15 -27.17 -6.07
N ALA A 218 -5.48 -26.40 -6.91
CA ALA A 218 -5.19 -26.90 -8.24
C ALA A 218 -4.32 -28.11 -7.98
N SER A 219 -4.90 -29.30 -8.07
CA SER A 219 -4.18 -30.56 -8.02
C SER A 219 -3.00 -30.45 -8.98
N VAL A 220 -1.79 -30.39 -8.42
CA VAL A 220 -0.54 -30.56 -9.16
C VAL A 220 -0.50 -31.97 -9.70
#